data_AF-A9M504-F1
#
_entry.id   AF-A9M504-F1
#
_cell.length_a   1.000
_cell.length_b   1.000
_cell.length_c   1.000
_cell.angle_alpha   90.00
_cell.angle_beta   90.00
_cell.angle_gamma   90.00
#
_symmetry.space_group_name_H-M   'P 1'
#
loop_
_entity.id
_entity.type
_entity.pdbx_description
1 polymer ?
#
loop_
_entity_poly.entity_id
_entity_poly.type
_entity_poly.pdbx_seq_one_letter_code
_entity_poly.pdbx_strand_id
1 'polypeptide(L)'
;MNTSLAYLKALFIFIFILLAGAAVLLSPLGVLLVAGSLLSLPFRKIRPYILNVWESVDQAVNAVGFGNMDHTISGRIGRTAMKGSKVALIMEKVVNALFWFDPNHCRRAIEHDEHEQCYSFK
;
A
#
# COMPACT_ATOMS: atom_id res chain seq x y z
N MET A 1 -3.75 2.71 -24.94
CA MET A 1 -3.12 3.72 -24.04
C MET A 1 -1.66 3.85 -24.46
N ASN A 2 -1.20 5.06 -24.80
CA ASN A 2 0.20 5.28 -25.19
C ASN A 2 1.12 4.91 -24.02
N THR A 3 2.15 4.11 -24.27
CA THR A 3 3.09 3.63 -23.24
C THR A 3 3.69 4.79 -22.45
N SER A 4 4.04 5.90 -23.10
CA SER A 4 4.54 7.12 -22.46
C SER A 4 3.55 7.74 -21.46
N LEU A 5 2.25 7.70 -21.74
CA LEU A 5 1.21 8.18 -20.82
C LEU A 5 1.08 7.27 -19.59
N ALA A 6 1.27 5.96 -19.77
CA ALA A 6 1.26 4.99 -18.67
C ALA A 6 2.42 5.22 -17.71
N TYR A 7 3.62 5.45 -18.23
CA TYR A 7 4.80 5.76 -17.42
C TYR A 7 4.66 7.09 -16.68
N LEU A 8 4.14 8.12 -17.34
CA LEU A 8 3.92 9.42 -16.72
C LEU A 8 2.92 9.33 -15.55
N LYS A 9 1.81 8.59 -15.74
CA LYS A 9 0.84 8.32 -14.66
C LYS A 9 1.48 7.57 -13.49
N ALA A 10 2.25 6.52 -13.77
CA ALA A 10 2.93 5.75 -12.74
C ALA A 10 3.96 6.59 -11.97
N LEU A 11 4.70 7.46 -12.66
CA LEU A 11 5.66 8.39 -12.05
C LEU A 11 4.97 9.40 -11.14
N PHE A 12 3.87 10.01 -11.58
CA PHE A 12 3.09 10.92 -10.75
C PHE A 12 2.55 10.25 -9.49
N ILE A 13 1.99 9.03 -9.62
CA ILE A 13 1.52 8.25 -8.47
C ILE A 13 2.68 7.93 -7.52
N PHE A 14 3.84 7.54 -8.05
CA PHE A 14 5.01 7.23 -7.23
C PHE A 14 5.52 8.45 -6.46
N ILE A 15 5.65 9.60 -7.14
CA ILE A 15 6.04 10.86 -6.50
C ILE A 15 5.02 11.25 -5.42
N PHE A 16 3.73 11.13 -5.71
CA PHE A 16 2.68 11.42 -4.75
C PHE A 16 2.79 10.55 -3.50
N ILE A 17 2.99 9.23 -3.65
CA ILE A 17 3.18 8.29 -2.53
C ILE A 17 4.40 8.70 -1.70
N LEU A 18 5.53 9.05 -2.35
CA LEU A 18 6.73 9.50 -1.64
C LEU A 18 6.49 10.78 -0.84
N LEU A 19 5.82 11.77 -1.44
CA LEU A 19 5.50 13.03 -0.78
C LEU A 19 4.51 12.83 0.37
N ALA A 20 3.47 12.01 0.19
CA ALA A 20 2.51 11.68 1.24
C ALA A 20 3.19 10.95 2.40
N GLY A 21 4.04 9.96 2.11
CA GLY A 21 4.84 9.27 3.11
C GLY A 21 5.76 10.21 3.89
N ALA A 22 6.47 11.11 3.19
CA ALA A 22 7.30 12.12 3.84
C ALA A 22 6.48 13.09 4.70
N ALA A 23 5.33 13.57 4.22
CA ALA A 23 4.45 14.44 4.98
C ALA A 23 3.92 13.78 6.26
N VAL A 24 3.54 12.50 6.19
CA VAL A 24 3.15 11.73 7.38
C VAL A 24 4.33 11.64 8.35
N LEU A 25 5.50 11.19 7.88
CA LEU A 25 6.69 11.00 8.73
C LEU A 25 7.23 12.28 9.36
N LEU A 26 7.08 13.43 8.70
CA LEU A 26 7.52 14.73 9.21
C LEU A 26 6.46 15.44 10.07
N SER A 27 5.20 14.98 10.03
CA SER A 27 4.13 15.55 10.84
C SER A 27 4.23 15.10 12.30
N PRO A 28 3.88 15.96 13.28
CA PRO A 28 3.81 15.54 14.69
C PRO A 28 2.92 14.31 14.92
N LEU A 29 1.81 14.22 14.17
CA LEU A 29 0.90 13.09 14.25
C LEU A 29 1.54 11.79 13.76
N GLY A 30 2.23 11.80 12.61
CA GLY A 30 2.88 10.61 12.10
C GLY A 30 4.06 10.15 12.95
N VAL A 31 4.81 11.08 13.56
CA VAL A 31 5.83 10.74 14.57
C VAL A 31 5.20 10.01 15.75
N LEU A 32 4.06 10.50 16.28
CA LEU A 32 3.33 9.83 17.36
C LEU A 32 2.81 8.46 16.95
N LEU A 33 2.31 8.29 15.72
CA LEU A 33 1.85 7.00 15.20
C LEU A 33 3.01 5.99 15.10
N VAL A 34 4.16 6.40 14.56
CA VAL A 34 5.36 5.54 14.46
C VAL A 34 5.89 5.18 15.84
N ALA A 35 6.06 6.17 16.74
CA ALA A 35 6.53 5.93 18.10
C ALA A 35 5.58 5.02 18.88
N GLY A 36 4.26 5.26 18.80
CA GLY A 36 3.24 4.40 19.41
C GLY A 36 3.28 2.98 18.86
N SER A 37 3.49 2.81 17.55
CA SER A 37 3.63 1.50 16.92
C SER A 37 4.86 0.74 17.45
N LEU A 38 6.01 1.41 17.57
CA LEU A 38 7.24 0.82 18.12
C LEU A 38 7.09 0.45 19.60
N LEU A 39 6.48 1.33 20.40
CA LEU A 39 6.19 1.08 21.81
C LEU A 39 5.17 -0.06 21.99
N SER A 40 4.30 -0.30 21.01
CA SER A 40 3.30 -1.37 21.05
C SER A 40 3.86 -2.76 20.74
N LEU A 41 5.08 -2.87 20.18
CA LEU A 41 5.70 -4.14 19.77
C LEU A 41 5.70 -5.25 20.84
N PRO A 42 6.01 -4.99 22.14
CA PRO A 42 5.93 -6.04 23.16
C PRO A 42 4.50 -6.43 23.52
N PHE A 43 3.51 -5.59 23.25
CA PHE A 43 2.11 -5.80 23.63
C PHE A 43 1.32 -6.50 22.52
N ARG A 44 1.42 -7.83 22.46
CA ARG A 44 0.78 -8.67 21.42
C ARG A 44 -0.72 -8.42 21.22
N LYS A 45 -1.45 -8.01 22.27
CA LYS A 45 -2.90 -7.70 22.20
C LYS A 45 -3.22 -6.39 21.45
N ILE A 46 -2.28 -5.44 21.44
CA ILE A 46 -2.45 -4.13 20.78
C ILE A 46 -2.02 -4.19 19.31
N ARG A 47 -1.15 -5.16 18.97
CA ARG A 47 -0.62 -5.34 17.61
C ARG A 47 -1.71 -5.37 16.51
N PRO A 48 -2.84 -6.08 16.65
CA PRO A 48 -3.89 -6.05 15.63
C PRO A 48 -4.48 -4.65 15.41
N TYR A 49 -4.68 -3.89 16.47
CA TYR A 49 -5.19 -2.52 16.36
C TYR A 49 -4.23 -1.61 15.58
N ILE A 50 -2.93 -1.68 15.89
CA ILE A 50 -1.91 -0.90 15.18
C ILE A 50 -1.80 -1.33 13.72
N LEU A 51 -1.90 -2.63 13.43
CA LEU A 51 -1.92 -3.12 12.05
C LEU A 51 -3.13 -2.57 11.28
N ASN A 52 -4.33 -2.55 11.86
CA ASN A 52 -5.52 -1.97 11.23
C ASN A 52 -5.37 -0.46 10.96
N VAL A 53 -4.71 0.27 11.87
CA VAL A 53 -4.40 1.70 11.64
C VAL A 53 -3.48 1.85 10.42
N TRP A 54 -2.41 1.08 10.34
CA TRP A 54 -1.50 1.11 9.18
C TRP A 54 -2.17 0.66 7.88
N GLU A 55 -3.07 -0.31 7.94
CA GLU A 55 -3.87 -0.74 6.80
C GLU A 55 -4.79 0.36 6.29
N SER A 56 -5.47 1.09 7.19
CA SER A 56 -6.30 2.24 6.82
C SER A 56 -5.48 3.37 6.18
N VAL A 57 -4.23 3.55 6.61
CA VAL A 57 -3.30 4.51 5.98
C VAL A 57 -2.92 4.04 4.58
N ASP A 58 -2.62 2.75 4.39
CA ASP A 58 -2.31 2.18 3.06
C ASP A 58 -3.49 2.36 2.09
N GLN A 59 -4.71 2.06 2.53
CA GLN A 59 -5.94 2.28 1.76
C GLN A 59 -6.16 3.76 1.40
N ALA A 60 -5.97 4.68 2.36
CA ALA A 60 -6.10 6.12 2.11
C ALA A 60 -5.10 6.61 1.06
N VAL A 61 -3.83 6.20 1.14
CA VAL A 61 -2.81 6.57 0.14
C VAL A 61 -3.14 5.94 -1.22
N ASN A 62 -3.65 4.69 -1.26
CA ASN A 62 -4.09 4.08 -2.51
C ASN A 62 -5.24 4.87 -3.15
N ALA A 63 -6.25 5.28 -2.37
CA ALA A 63 -7.40 6.05 -2.84
C ALA A 63 -6.97 7.38 -3.46
N VAL A 64 -6.10 8.14 -2.78
CA VAL A 64 -5.61 9.41 -3.32
C VAL A 64 -4.73 9.20 -4.57
N GLY A 65 -4.02 8.07 -4.64
CA GLY A 65 -3.28 7.61 -5.81
C GLY A 65 -4.14 7.04 -6.96
N PHE A 66 -5.42 7.39 -7.03
CA PHE A 66 -6.41 6.89 -8.00
C PHE A 66 -6.58 5.37 -7.98
N GLY A 67 -6.32 4.74 -6.85
CA GLY A 67 -6.66 3.34 -6.57
C GLY A 67 -8.08 3.21 -6.03
N ASN A 68 -8.55 1.97 -5.92
CA ASN A 68 -9.80 1.69 -5.21
C ASN A 68 -9.61 1.90 -3.71
N MET A 69 -10.54 2.60 -3.06
CA MET A 69 -10.49 2.89 -1.63
C MET A 69 -10.51 1.62 -0.75
N ASP A 70 -11.18 0.56 -1.22
CA ASP A 70 -11.28 -0.71 -0.50
C ASP A 70 -10.07 -1.62 -0.74
N HIS A 71 -9.01 -1.11 -1.39
CA HIS A 71 -7.80 -1.85 -1.67
C HIS A 71 -6.57 -1.12 -1.15
N THR A 72 -5.59 -1.90 -0.69
CA THR A 72 -4.26 -1.43 -0.30
C THR A 72 -3.35 -1.26 -1.52
N ILE A 73 -2.29 -0.45 -1.40
CA ILE A 73 -1.24 -0.33 -2.42
C ILE A 73 -0.49 -1.66 -2.54
N SER A 74 -0.18 -2.28 -1.39
CA SER A 74 0.50 -3.58 -1.30
C SER A 74 -0.29 -4.67 -2.05
N GLY A 75 -1.60 -4.76 -1.86
CA GLY A 75 -2.50 -5.67 -2.59
C GLY A 75 -2.61 -5.35 -4.07
N ARG A 76 -2.66 -4.06 -4.45
CA ARG A 76 -2.63 -3.63 -5.85
C ARG A 76 -1.34 -4.06 -6.55
N ILE A 77 -0.18 -3.87 -5.90
CA ILE A 77 1.13 -4.30 -6.40
C ILE A 77 1.11 -5.81 -6.61
N GLY A 78 0.67 -6.59 -5.61
CA GLY A 78 0.52 -8.03 -5.72
C GLY A 78 -0.33 -8.41 -6.93
N ARG A 79 -1.54 -7.86 -7.05
CA ARG A 79 -2.46 -8.14 -8.17
C ARG A 79 -1.85 -7.82 -9.53
N THR A 80 -1.21 -6.66 -9.68
CA THR A 80 -0.56 -6.25 -10.94
C THR A 80 0.65 -7.11 -11.27
N ALA A 81 1.42 -7.54 -10.27
CA ALA A 81 2.51 -8.48 -10.45
C ALA A 81 2.00 -9.87 -10.86
N MET A 82 0.81 -10.28 -10.37
CA MET A 82 0.14 -11.54 -10.75
C MET A 82 -0.25 -11.57 -12.23
N LYS A 83 -0.58 -10.40 -12.77
CA LYS A 83 -0.88 -10.19 -14.20
C LYS A 83 0.38 -10.10 -15.08
N GLY A 84 1.58 -10.31 -14.52
CA GLY A 84 2.84 -10.38 -15.27
C GLY A 84 3.55 -9.05 -15.51
N SER A 85 3.18 -7.97 -14.81
CA SER A 85 3.90 -6.69 -14.94
C SER A 85 5.30 -6.77 -14.34
N LYS A 86 6.33 -6.56 -15.17
CA LYS A 86 7.74 -6.56 -14.75
C LYS A 86 8.05 -5.52 -13.67
N VAL A 87 7.48 -4.32 -13.82
CA VAL A 87 7.65 -3.23 -12.84
C VAL A 87 6.99 -3.62 -11.50
N ALA A 88 5.79 -4.18 -11.54
CA ALA A 88 5.10 -4.60 -10.32
C ALA A 88 5.82 -5.77 -9.63
N LEU A 89 6.43 -6.70 -10.37
CA LEU A 89 7.26 -7.77 -9.79
C LEU A 89 8.49 -7.24 -9.06
N ILE A 90 9.12 -6.16 -9.56
CA ILE A 90 10.23 -5.49 -8.86
C ILE A 90 9.71 -4.81 -7.59
N MET A 91 8.61 -4.05 -7.70
CA MET A 91 8.00 -3.37 -6.56
C MET A 91 7.54 -4.36 -5.49
N GLU A 92 6.98 -5.50 -5.88
CA GLU A 92 6.56 -6.56 -4.96
C GLU A 92 7.76 -7.09 -4.16
N LYS A 93 8.91 -7.34 -4.81
CA LYS A 93 10.13 -7.77 -4.12
C LYS A 93 10.61 -6.72 -3.12
N VAL A 94 10.58 -5.44 -3.51
CA VAL A 94 11.00 -4.33 -2.63
C VAL A 94 10.08 -4.24 -1.41
N VAL A 95 8.77 -4.28 -1.62
CA VAL A 95 7.78 -4.20 -0.54
C VAL A 95 7.88 -5.44 0.36
N ASN A 96 7.89 -6.66 -0.18
CA ASN A 96 8.06 -7.87 0.64
C ASN A 96 9.39 -7.87 1.42
N ALA A 97 10.47 -7.28 0.89
CA ALA A 97 11.72 -7.12 1.62
C ALA A 97 11.61 -6.10 2.77
N LEU A 98 10.89 -5.00 2.56
CA LEU A 98 10.58 -4.03 3.62
C LEU A 98 9.77 -4.69 4.75
N PHE A 99 8.81 -5.51 4.37
CA PHE A 99 8.00 -6.34 5.26
C PHE A 99 8.65 -7.71 5.49
N TRP A 100 9.93 -7.78 5.86
CA TRP A 100 10.67 -9.04 6.02
C TRP A 100 10.03 -10.05 7.01
N PHE A 101 9.19 -9.59 7.93
CA PHE A 101 8.40 -10.42 8.86
C PHE A 101 7.10 -10.98 8.23
N ASP A 102 6.79 -10.58 7.01
CA ASP A 102 5.70 -11.02 6.14
C ASP A 102 6.23 -11.21 4.69
N PRO A 103 6.90 -12.35 4.39
CA PRO A 103 7.61 -12.54 3.12
C PRO A 103 6.71 -12.52 1.86
N ASN A 104 5.40 -12.68 2.03
CA ASN A 104 4.42 -12.67 0.93
C ASN A 104 3.39 -11.55 1.10
N HIS A 105 3.79 -10.46 1.76
CA HIS A 105 2.92 -9.36 2.17
C HIS A 105 2.01 -8.86 1.04
N CYS A 106 2.59 -8.50 -0.11
CA CYS A 106 1.82 -8.00 -1.25
C CYS A 106 0.78 -8.99 -1.79
N ARG A 107 1.05 -10.31 -1.73
CA ARG A 107 0.13 -11.34 -2.23
C ARG A 107 -0.99 -11.60 -1.24
N ARG A 108 -0.68 -11.58 0.06
CA ARG A 108 -1.67 -11.77 1.12
C ARG A 108 -2.57 -10.56 1.29
N ALA A 109 -2.06 -9.36 0.99
CA ALA A 109 -2.81 -8.11 1.01
C ALA A 109 -3.76 -7.93 -0.19
N ILE A 110 -3.81 -8.89 -1.13
CA ILE A 110 -4.82 -8.87 -2.18
C ILE A 110 -6.17 -9.12 -1.51
N GLU A 111 -7.02 -8.10 -1.47
CA GLU A 111 -8.43 -8.23 -1.10
C GLU A 111 -9.15 -9.08 -2.16
N HIS A 112 -9.80 -10.18 -1.79
CA HIS A 112 -10.43 -11.11 -2.74
C HIS A 112 -11.95 -10.98 -2.79
N ASP A 113 -12.55 -10.35 -1.79
CA ASP A 113 -13.98 -10.52 -1.49
C ASP A 113 -14.88 -9.61 -2.35
N GLU A 114 -14.30 -8.64 -3.08
CA GLU A 114 -15.02 -7.63 -3.88
C GLU A 114 -14.73 -7.63 -5.39
N HIS A 115 -14.05 -8.65 -5.92
CA HIS A 115 -13.57 -8.66 -7.31
C HIS A 115 -14.65 -8.70 -8.40
N GLU A 116 -15.91 -8.97 -8.06
CA GLU A 116 -17.01 -8.94 -9.03
C GLU A 116 -17.72 -7.58 -9.13
N GLN A 117 -17.65 -6.71 -8.10
CA GLN A 117 -18.52 -5.52 -8.04
C GLN A 117 -17.83 -4.18 -8.38
N CYS A 118 -16.54 -4.02 -8.10
CA CYS A 118 -15.94 -2.67 -8.08
C CYS A 118 -15.42 -2.10 -9.43
N TYR A 119 -15.59 -2.83 -10.54
CA TYR A 119 -15.31 -2.31 -11.90
C TYR A 119 -16.60 -2.03 -12.73
N SER A 120 -17.77 -2.07 -12.08
CA SER A 120 -19.07 -1.84 -12.72
C SER A 120 -19.41 -0.35 -12.95
N PHE A 121 -18.69 0.58 -12.30
CA PHE A 121 -18.74 1.99 -12.68
C PHE A 121 -17.80 2.24 -13.85
N LYS A 122 -18.29 1.90 -15.05
CA LYS A 122 -17.69 2.24 -16.34
C LYS A 122 -18.21 3.58 -16.85
#